data_AF-A0A8T5L9J8-F1
#
_entry.id   AF-A0A8T5L9J8-F1
#
_cell.length_a   1.000
_cell.length_b   1.000
_cell.length_c   1.000
_cell.angle_alpha   90.00
_cell.angle_beta   90.00
_cell.angle_gamma   90.00
#
_symmetry.space_group_name_H-M   'P 1'
#
loop_
_entity.id
_entity.type
_entity.pdbx_description
1 polymer ?
#
loop_
_entity_poly.entity_id
_entity_poly.type
_entity_poly.pdbx_seq_one_letter_code
_entity_poly.pdbx_strand_id
1 'polypeptide(L)'
;MKYTEKIHAERLLKMLERKNPCAYCPAGKDFEPRDFSEWGLDKYECGSIRKSYVADICIRFVNGEEICPCLAWGKKEAIKRTWIALEEKGYI
;
A
#
# COMPACT_ATOMS: atom_id res chain seq x y z
N MET A 1 -10.33 15.24 -8.00
CA MET A 1 -11.04 13.95 -7.97
C MET A 1 -10.99 13.40 -6.55
N LYS A 2 -12.12 13.00 -5.96
CA LYS A 2 -12.14 12.43 -4.60
C LYS A 2 -11.51 11.03 -4.64
N TYR A 3 -10.59 10.74 -3.74
CA TYR A 3 -9.99 9.41 -3.62
C TYR A 3 -11.04 8.43 -3.06
N THR A 4 -11.23 7.28 -3.70
CA THR A 4 -12.24 6.27 -3.34
C THR A 4 -11.59 4.90 -3.17
N GLU A 5 -12.32 3.95 -2.57
CA GLU A 5 -11.86 2.56 -2.46
C GLU A 5 -11.61 1.94 -3.86
N LYS A 6 -12.49 2.20 -4.83
CA LYS A 6 -12.31 1.74 -6.22
C LYS A 6 -11.01 2.27 -6.83
N ILE A 7 -10.73 3.57 -6.68
CA ILE A 7 -9.47 4.15 -7.13
C ILE A 7 -8.32 3.46 -6.39
N HIS A 8 -8.43 3.25 -5.08
CA HIS A 8 -7.42 2.55 -4.30
C HIS A 8 -7.12 1.14 -4.84
N ALA A 9 -8.15 0.35 -5.16
CA ALA A 9 -8.02 -0.99 -5.71
C ALA A 9 -7.31 -1.00 -7.08
N GLU A 10 -7.71 -0.10 -7.99
CA GLU A 10 -7.02 0.08 -9.28
C GLU A 10 -5.54 0.41 -9.10
N ARG A 11 -5.23 1.18 -8.04
CA ARG A 11 -3.86 1.53 -7.71
C ARG A 11 -3.07 0.40 -7.07
N LEU A 12 -3.71 -0.42 -6.25
CA LEU A 12 -3.11 -1.63 -5.68
C LEU A 12 -2.74 -2.62 -6.78
N LEU A 13 -3.61 -2.85 -7.77
CA LEU A 13 -3.31 -3.74 -8.90
C LEU A 13 -2.03 -3.32 -9.64
N LYS A 14 -1.92 -2.03 -10.02
CA LYS A 14 -0.72 -1.47 -10.67
C LYS A 14 0.53 -1.57 -9.79
N MET A 15 0.37 -1.49 -8.47
CA MET A 15 1.48 -1.67 -7.53
C MET A 15 1.93 -3.13 -7.49
N LEU A 16 0.99 -4.08 -7.45
CA LEU A 16 1.23 -5.52 -7.33
C LEU A 16 1.90 -6.13 -8.58
N GLU A 17 1.69 -5.54 -9.76
CA GLU A 17 2.35 -5.94 -11.02
C GLU A 17 3.86 -5.63 -11.06
N ARG A 18 4.37 -4.84 -10.11
CA ARG A 18 5.79 -4.44 -10.08
C ARG A 18 6.66 -5.53 -9.46
N LYS A 19 7.96 -5.53 -9.84
CA LYS A 19 8.97 -6.47 -9.30
C LYS A 19 9.12 -6.39 -7.76
N ASN A 20 8.84 -5.25 -7.14
CA ASN A 20 8.92 -5.05 -5.69
C ASN A 20 7.76 -4.16 -5.21
N PRO A 21 6.53 -4.69 -5.09
CA PRO A 21 5.32 -3.89 -4.85
C PRO A 21 5.41 -3.01 -3.61
N CYS A 22 5.96 -3.54 -2.51
CA CYS A 22 6.11 -2.81 -1.25
C CYS A 22 7.12 -1.64 -1.29
N ALA A 23 7.86 -1.43 -2.39
CA ALA A 23 8.64 -0.21 -2.58
C ALA A 23 7.79 0.98 -3.10
N TYR A 24 6.54 0.70 -3.47
CA TYR A 24 5.61 1.66 -4.03
C TYR A 24 4.42 1.80 -3.09
N CYS A 25 3.78 2.97 -3.12
CA CYS A 25 2.59 3.22 -2.31
C CYS A 25 1.43 3.59 -3.22
N PRO A 26 0.24 2.94 -3.10
CA PRO A 26 -0.94 3.31 -3.89
C PRO A 26 -1.44 4.73 -3.56
N ALA A 27 -0.99 5.30 -2.44
CA ALA A 27 -1.25 6.68 -2.03
C ALA A 27 -0.35 7.73 -2.69
N GLY A 28 0.78 7.32 -3.30
CA GLY A 28 1.70 8.24 -3.95
C GLY A 28 1.00 9.01 -5.09
N LYS A 29 1.39 10.27 -5.28
CA LYS A 29 1.13 10.96 -6.55
C LYS A 29 1.91 10.19 -7.62
N ASP A 30 1.25 9.82 -8.70
CA ASP A 30 1.88 9.19 -9.88
C ASP A 30 2.45 7.77 -9.74
N PHE A 31 2.13 7.04 -8.66
CA PHE A 31 2.68 5.68 -8.43
C PHE A 31 4.21 5.63 -8.41
N GLU A 32 4.87 6.76 -8.21
CA GLU A 32 6.32 6.83 -8.28
C GLU A 32 6.93 5.94 -7.19
N PRO A 33 8.07 5.29 -7.49
CA PRO A 33 8.85 4.63 -6.45
C PRO A 33 9.11 5.67 -5.38
N ARG A 34 8.80 5.35 -4.12
CA ARG A 34 9.32 6.17 -3.05
C ARG A 34 10.83 5.99 -3.11
N ASP A 35 11.55 7.02 -3.52
CA ASP A 35 12.98 7.07 -3.27
C ASP A 35 13.15 7.29 -1.77
N PHE A 36 13.36 6.19 -1.05
CA PHE A 36 13.64 6.25 0.40
C PHE A 36 15.05 6.79 0.68
N SER A 37 15.92 6.90 -0.34
CA SER A 37 17.31 7.36 -0.18
C SER A 37 17.45 8.87 -0.03
N GLU A 38 16.60 9.68 -0.67
CA GLU A 38 16.63 11.15 -0.54
C GLU A 38 16.16 11.67 0.83
N TRP A 39 15.49 10.82 1.62
CA TRP A 39 14.98 11.17 2.96
C TRP A 39 15.90 10.64 4.07
N GLY A 40 17.04 10.02 3.72
CA GLY A 40 17.98 9.43 4.67
C GLY A 40 17.43 8.19 5.38
N LEU A 41 16.40 7.56 4.82
CA LEU A 41 15.60 6.56 5.52
C LEU A 41 16.02 5.12 5.19
N ASP A 42 16.47 4.37 6.19
CA ASP A 42 16.74 2.93 6.06
C ASP A 42 15.41 2.18 5.92
N LYS A 43 15.47 0.92 5.47
CA LYS A 43 14.37 -0.06 5.24
C LYS A 43 13.28 -0.20 6.33
N TYR A 44 13.38 0.55 7.42
CA TYR A 44 12.53 0.58 8.61
C TYR A 44 11.60 1.80 8.71
N GLU A 45 11.77 2.85 7.90
CA GLU A 45 11.04 4.12 8.08
C GLU A 45 9.82 4.31 7.15
N CYS A 46 9.33 3.22 6.56
CA CYS A 46 7.92 3.13 6.18
C CYS A 46 6.98 3.16 7.42
N GLY A 47 7.54 3.22 8.64
CA GLY A 47 6.83 3.22 9.92
C GLY A 47 6.07 4.51 10.23
N SER A 48 6.37 5.62 9.53
CA SER A 48 5.56 6.83 9.58
C SER A 48 4.66 6.92 8.35
N ILE A 49 3.68 6.01 8.27
CA ILE A 49 2.46 6.38 7.58
C ILE A 49 1.95 7.63 8.29
N ARG A 50 2.21 8.82 7.73
CA ARG A 50 1.53 10.03 8.13
C ARG A 50 0.05 9.68 8.06
N LYS A 51 -0.66 9.78 9.19
CA LYS A 51 -2.13 9.65 9.32
C LYS A 51 -2.79 10.39 8.17
N SER A 52 -3.02 9.68 7.09
CA SER A 52 -3.52 10.22 5.84
C SER A 52 -4.67 9.34 5.46
N TYR A 53 -5.73 9.97 4.99
CA TYR A 53 -6.96 9.30 4.59
C TYR A 53 -6.72 8.09 3.69
N VAL A 54 -5.71 8.14 2.83
CA VAL A 54 -5.38 7.03 1.92
C VAL A 54 -4.69 5.86 2.61
N ALA A 55 -3.91 6.13 3.64
CA ALA A 55 -3.30 5.06 4.42
C ALA A 55 -4.33 4.35 5.30
N ASP A 56 -5.30 5.08 5.85
CA ASP A 56 -6.46 4.48 6.53
C ASP A 56 -7.24 3.57 5.58
N ILE A 57 -7.42 4.00 4.31
CA ILE A 57 -8.03 3.12 3.29
C ILE A 57 -7.18 1.88 3.12
N CYS A 58 -5.86 1.99 2.96
CA CYS A 58 -4.97 0.83 2.78
C CYS A 58 -5.07 -0.16 3.94
N ILE A 59 -5.01 0.33 5.18
CA ILE A 59 -5.10 -0.48 6.40
C ILE A 59 -6.46 -1.17 6.46
N ARG A 60 -7.56 -0.42 6.27
CA ARG A 60 -8.92 -0.98 6.27
C ARG A 60 -9.17 -1.94 5.10
N PHE A 61 -8.53 -1.70 3.95
CA PHE A 61 -8.70 -2.51 2.75
C PHE A 61 -8.28 -3.95 3.02
N VAL A 62 -7.18 -4.15 3.76
CA VAL A 62 -6.62 -5.47 4.06
C VAL A 62 -6.90 -5.94 5.50
N ASN A 63 -7.79 -5.27 6.23
CA ASN A 63 -8.07 -5.53 7.64
C ASN A 63 -6.78 -5.53 8.52
N GLY A 64 -5.92 -4.54 8.29
CA GLY A 64 -4.67 -4.34 9.02
C GLY A 64 -4.82 -3.57 10.33
N GLU A 65 -3.74 -3.57 11.10
CA GLU A 65 -3.55 -2.73 12.29
C GLU A 65 -2.78 -1.47 11.88
N GLU A 66 -2.86 -0.37 12.65
CA GLU A 66 -2.55 1.05 12.31
C GLU A 66 -1.22 1.39 11.60
N ILE A 67 -0.39 0.41 11.29
CA ILE A 67 0.88 0.49 10.55
C ILE A 67 0.76 0.00 9.10
N CYS A 68 1.76 0.29 8.27
CA CYS A 68 1.77 -0.17 6.88
C CYS A 68 1.71 -1.70 6.81
N PRO A 69 0.80 -2.31 6.01
CA PRO A 69 0.73 -3.77 5.87
C PRO A 69 2.05 -4.43 5.47
N CYS A 70 2.81 -3.78 4.57
CA CYS A 70 4.15 -4.25 4.15
C CYS A 70 5.17 -4.31 5.29
N LEU A 71 5.01 -3.49 6.34
CA LEU A 71 5.83 -3.53 7.55
C LEU A 71 5.26 -4.48 8.60
N ALA A 72 3.94 -4.46 8.79
CA ALA A 72 3.26 -5.25 9.82
C ALA A 72 3.49 -6.76 9.62
N TRP A 73 3.37 -7.21 8.38
CA TRP A 73 3.36 -8.64 8.05
C TRP A 73 4.55 -9.06 7.18
N GLY A 74 5.35 -8.09 6.75
CA GLY A 74 6.37 -8.29 5.73
C GLY A 74 5.78 -8.41 4.32
N LYS A 75 6.66 -8.30 3.32
CA LYS A 75 6.27 -8.14 1.91
C LYS A 75 5.36 -9.27 1.37
N LYS A 76 5.72 -10.53 1.64
CA LYS A 76 5.01 -11.69 1.09
C LYS A 76 3.58 -11.78 1.62
N GLU A 77 3.41 -11.65 2.93
CA GLU A 77 2.10 -11.75 3.57
C GLU A 77 1.22 -10.53 3.25
N ALA A 78 1.81 -9.33 3.21
CA ALA A 78 1.09 -8.13 2.78
C ALA A 78 0.55 -8.26 1.35
N ILE A 79 1.37 -8.76 0.41
CA ILE A 79 0.95 -9.00 -0.97
C ILE A 79 -0.18 -10.04 -1.02
N LYS A 80 -0.02 -11.17 -0.32
CA LYS A 80 -1.05 -12.22 -0.27
C LYS A 80 -2.39 -11.68 0.24
N ARG A 81 -2.39 -10.97 1.37
CA ARG A 81 -3.60 -10.39 1.95
C ARG A 81 -4.23 -9.31 1.07
N THR A 82 -3.39 -8.55 0.34
CA THR A 82 -3.89 -7.57 -0.63
C THR A 82 -4.64 -8.27 -1.77
N TRP A 83 -4.11 -9.39 -2.30
CA TRP A 83 -4.82 -10.18 -3.31
C TRP A 83 -6.14 -10.75 -2.79
N ILE A 84 -6.14 -11.35 -1.60
CA ILE A 84 -7.37 -11.86 -0.97
C ILE A 84 -8.40 -10.74 -0.81
N ALA A 85 -7.99 -9.56 -0.33
CA ALA A 85 -8.91 -8.43 -0.17
C ALA A 85 -9.45 -7.91 -1.50
N LEU A 86 -8.67 -7.95 -2.59
CA LEU A 86 -9.14 -7.60 -3.93
C LEU A 86 -10.21 -8.58 -4.42
N GLU A 87 -10.02 -9.89 -4.21
CA GLU A 87 -11.00 -10.95 -4.56
C GLU A 87 -12.27 -10.83 -3.72
N GLU A 88 -12.16 -10.75 -2.39
CA GLU A 88 -13.30 -10.69 -1.46
C GLU A 88 -14.20 -9.47 -1.70
N LYS A 89 -13.61 -8.37 -2.18
CA LYS A 89 -14.31 -7.13 -2.50
C LYS A 89 -14.78 -7.05 -3.97
N GLY A 90 -14.48 -8.05 -4.81
CA GLY A 90 -14.92 -8.12 -6.20
C GLY A 90 -14.20 -7.16 -7.15
N TYR A 91 -12.95 -6.80 -6.86
CA TYR A 91 -12.12 -5.95 -7.73
C TYR A 91 -11.32 -6.75 -8.77
N ILE A 92 -11.23 -8.07 -8.59
CA ILE A 92 -10.68 -9.07 -9.50
C ILE A 92 -11.52 -10.34 -9.47
#